data_AF-A0A954VHS4-F1
#
_entry.id   AF-A0A954VHS4-F1
#
_cell.length_a   1.000
_cell.length_b   1.000
_cell.length_c   1.000
_cell.angle_alpha   90.00
_cell.angle_beta   90.00
_cell.angle_gamma   90.00
#
_symmetry.space_group_name_H-M   'P 1'
#
loop_
_entity.id
_entity.type
_entity.pdbx_description
1 polymer ?
#
loop_
_entity_poly.entity_id
_entity_poly.type
_entity_poly.pdbx_seq_one_letter_code
_entity_poly.pdbx_strand_id
1 'polypeptide(L)'
;MLPHLLTLEQLRILSTQESLSMPQLEQLFATLRSSDEEVRAWTSDILQGVSAPPEELVPQLQIFTTDHAPAIAGWACKLLSRTQHTSSASISALKNALSNYPELSVRELAAMALGNCQEISSDALLALKQAASATEYPRLARLASAAIAQHYSMSK
;
A
#
# COMPACT_ATOMS: atom_id res chain seq x y z
N MET A 1 1.45 3.19 25.72
CA MET A 1 2.89 3.38 25.41
C MET A 1 2.95 3.88 23.99
N LEU A 2 3.46 5.09 23.72
CA LEU A 2 3.62 5.56 22.33
C LEU A 2 4.64 4.65 21.64
N PRO A 3 4.40 4.21 20.39
CA PRO A 3 5.38 3.41 19.67
C PRO A 3 6.68 4.21 19.53
N HIS A 4 7.81 3.60 19.88
CA HIS A 4 9.12 4.22 19.75
C HIS A 4 9.45 4.36 18.26
N LEU A 5 9.58 5.61 17.77
CA LEU A 5 9.99 5.89 16.40
C LEU A 5 11.48 5.56 16.22
N LEU A 6 11.84 5.01 15.06
CA LEU A 6 13.22 4.67 14.76
C LEU A 6 14.04 5.92 14.45
N THR A 7 15.27 5.94 14.95
CA THR A 7 16.31 6.93 14.62
C THR A 7 16.97 6.60 13.28
N LEU A 8 17.67 7.57 12.67
CA LEU A 8 18.45 7.34 11.44
C LEU A 8 19.46 6.19 11.60
N GLU A 9 20.12 6.09 12.76
CA GLU A 9 21.08 5.00 13.00
C GLU A 9 20.39 3.63 13.04
N GLN A 10 19.23 3.52 13.68
CA GLN A 10 18.45 2.28 13.66
C GLN A 10 17.96 1.94 12.24
N LEU A 11 17.53 2.93 11.45
CA LEU A 11 17.13 2.73 10.05
C LEU A 11 18.32 2.24 9.20
N ARG A 12 19.53 2.79 9.39
CA ARG A 12 20.74 2.31 8.71
C ARG A 12 21.01 0.84 9.01
N ILE A 13 20.90 0.43 10.28
CA ILE A 13 21.06 -0.98 10.67
C ILE A 13 19.98 -1.88 10.04
N LEU A 14 18.73 -1.43 9.99
CA LEU A 14 17.65 -2.19 9.36
C LEU A 14 17.83 -2.31 7.85
N SER A 15 18.36 -1.28 7.18
CA SER A 15 18.56 -1.28 5.72
C SER A 15 19.56 -2.34 5.24
N THR A 16 20.41 -2.86 6.13
CA THR A 16 21.38 -3.91 5.81
C THR A 16 20.86 -5.33 6.07
N GLN A 17 19.64 -5.48 6.59
CA GLN A 17 19.06 -6.79 6.90
C GLN A 17 18.42 -7.42 5.66
N GLU A 18 18.62 -8.72 5.47
CA GLU A 18 18.00 -9.47 4.38
C GLU A 18 16.49 -9.66 4.56
N SER A 19 16.02 -9.64 5.81
CA SER A 19 14.61 -9.80 6.15
C SER A 19 14.25 -8.95 7.37
N LEU A 20 12.99 -8.54 7.45
CA LEU A 20 12.44 -7.76 8.55
C LEU A 20 11.42 -8.60 9.30
N SER A 21 11.52 -8.58 10.63
CA SER A 21 10.53 -9.17 11.52
C SER A 21 9.25 -8.32 11.59
N MET A 22 8.18 -8.95 12.06
CA MET A 22 6.88 -8.30 12.32
C MET A 22 7.00 -7.01 13.17
N PRO A 23 7.66 -7.04 14.35
CA PRO A 23 7.82 -5.82 15.15
C PRO A 23 8.61 -4.72 14.43
N GLN A 24 9.61 -5.07 13.61
CA GLN A 24 10.38 -4.08 12.85
C GLN A 24 9.52 -3.43 11.77
N LEU A 25 8.65 -4.19 11.09
CA LEU A 25 7.71 -3.64 10.13
C LEU A 25 6.70 -2.71 10.81
N GLU A 26 6.14 -3.10 11.96
CA GLU A 26 5.25 -2.21 12.74
C GLU A 26 5.95 -0.92 13.17
N GLN A 27 7.22 -1.01 13.59
CA GLN A 27 8.03 0.16 13.94
C GLN A 27 8.30 1.06 12.73
N LEU A 28 8.58 0.50 11.55
CA LEU A 28 8.73 1.28 10.32
C LEU A 28 7.42 2.01 9.99
N PHE A 29 6.27 1.33 10.09
CA PHE A 29 4.96 1.98 9.92
C PHE A 29 4.72 3.11 10.92
N ALA A 30 5.09 2.94 12.19
CA ALA A 30 5.03 4.03 13.16
C ALA A 30 5.97 5.18 12.77
N THR A 31 7.19 4.87 12.31
CA THR A 31 8.25 5.81 11.94
C THR A 31 7.89 6.66 10.72
N LEU A 32 6.97 6.22 9.85
CA LEU A 32 6.40 7.05 8.78
C LEU A 32 5.69 8.32 9.31
N ARG A 33 5.37 8.39 10.61
CA ARG A 33 4.82 9.60 11.26
C ARG A 33 5.88 10.56 11.80
N SER A 34 7.17 10.25 11.65
CA SER A 34 8.25 11.12 12.10
C SER A 34 8.10 12.52 11.51
N SER A 35 8.36 13.56 12.31
CA SER A 35 8.44 14.94 11.82
C SER A 35 9.68 15.17 10.96
N ASP A 36 10.72 14.36 11.16
CA ASP A 36 11.97 14.40 10.41
C ASP A 36 11.78 13.76 9.01
N GLU A 37 12.01 14.57 7.97
CA GLU A 37 11.86 14.17 6.58
C GLU A 37 12.87 13.11 6.16
N GLU A 38 14.11 13.20 6.63
CA GLU A 38 15.16 12.23 6.31
C GLU A 38 14.79 10.86 6.91
N VAL A 39 14.32 10.85 8.16
CA VAL A 39 13.81 9.62 8.80
C VAL A 39 12.67 8.99 8.01
N ARG A 40 11.71 9.80 7.53
CA ARG A 40 10.60 9.29 6.70
C ARG A 40 11.08 8.75 5.34
N ALA A 41 12.05 9.40 4.72
CA ALA A 41 12.63 8.99 3.45
C ALA A 41 13.34 7.63 3.59
N TRP A 42 14.24 7.49 4.56
CA TRP A 42 14.92 6.23 4.84
C TRP A 42 13.95 5.10 5.21
N THR A 43 12.91 5.41 5.98
CA THR A 43 11.84 4.43 6.29
C THR A 43 11.15 3.95 5.02
N SER A 44 10.84 4.86 4.09
CA SER A 44 10.21 4.53 2.81
C SER A 44 11.15 3.69 1.92
N ASP A 45 12.45 3.98 1.92
CA ASP A 45 13.43 3.20 1.16
C ASP A 45 13.55 1.76 1.68
N ILE A 46 13.53 1.56 3.00
CA ILE A 46 13.52 0.23 3.60
C ILE A 46 12.25 -0.53 3.21
N LEU A 47 11.06 0.10 3.32
CA LEU A 47 9.79 -0.50 2.90
C LEU A 47 9.74 -0.78 1.39
N GLN A 48 10.46 -0.01 0.58
CA GLN A 48 10.59 -0.24 -0.85
C GLN A 48 11.29 -1.58 -1.15
N GLY A 49 12.29 -1.95 -0.34
CA GLY A 49 13.03 -3.22 -0.43
C GLY A 49 12.24 -4.45 0.01
N VAL A 50 11.11 -4.29 0.72
CA VAL A 50 10.28 -5.41 1.17
C VAL A 50 9.59 -6.08 -0.02
N SER A 51 10.09 -7.25 -0.42
CA SER A 51 9.57 -8.00 -1.58
C SER A 51 8.16 -8.54 -1.35
N ALA A 52 7.89 -9.12 -0.18
CA ALA A 52 6.58 -9.57 0.28
C ALA A 52 6.47 -9.37 1.80
N PRO A 53 5.32 -8.89 2.33
CA PRO A 53 5.12 -8.83 3.77
C PRO A 53 4.88 -10.25 4.33
N PRO A 54 5.23 -10.51 5.61
CA PRO A 54 4.81 -11.72 6.31
C PRO A 54 3.28 -11.86 6.29
N GLU A 55 2.77 -13.10 6.18
CA GLU A 55 1.32 -13.35 6.12
C GLU A 55 0.60 -12.85 7.37
N GLU A 56 1.26 -12.93 8.52
CA GLU A 56 0.77 -12.45 9.81
C GLU A 56 0.57 -10.92 9.84
N LEU A 57 1.24 -10.17 8.95
CA LEU A 57 1.07 -8.71 8.83
C LEU A 57 -0.17 -8.33 8.01
N VAL A 58 -0.67 -9.23 7.17
CA VAL A 58 -1.72 -8.89 6.19
C VAL A 58 -2.97 -8.29 6.84
N PRO A 59 -3.51 -8.83 7.96
CA PRO A 59 -4.65 -8.20 8.63
C PRO A 59 -4.36 -6.77 9.11
N GLN A 60 -3.14 -6.53 9.60
CA GLN A 60 -2.72 -5.21 10.06
C GLN A 60 -2.57 -4.22 8.88
N LEU A 61 -2.03 -4.67 7.74
CA LEU A 61 -1.95 -3.85 6.54
C LEU A 61 -3.34 -3.45 6.03
N GLN A 62 -4.33 -4.35 6.10
CA GLN A 62 -5.71 -4.03 5.74
C GLN A 62 -6.24 -2.86 6.56
N ILE A 63 -6.00 -2.86 7.88
CA ILE A 63 -6.38 -1.75 8.78
C ILE A 63 -5.62 -0.47 8.42
N PHE A 64 -4.33 -0.56 8.13
CA PHE A 64 -3.51 0.60 7.78
C PHE A 64 -3.92 1.28 6.47
N THR A 65 -4.65 0.62 5.56
CA THR A 65 -5.15 1.27 4.32
C THR A 65 -6.08 2.46 4.58
N THR A 66 -6.64 2.57 5.78
CA THR A 66 -7.51 3.69 6.20
C THR A 66 -6.85 4.59 7.23
N ASP A 67 -5.54 4.45 7.48
CA ASP A 67 -4.82 5.29 8.43
C ASP A 67 -4.88 6.76 8.03
N HIS A 68 -5.00 7.68 8.99
CA HIS A 68 -5.05 9.11 8.70
C HIS A 68 -3.72 9.67 8.16
N ALA A 69 -2.61 8.97 8.34
CA ALA A 69 -1.34 9.36 7.73
C ALA A 69 -1.24 8.77 6.30
N PRO A 70 -1.22 9.60 5.24
CA PRO A 70 -1.22 9.14 3.85
C PRO A 70 -0.03 8.24 3.49
N ALA A 71 1.13 8.47 4.12
CA ALA A 71 2.30 7.63 3.96
C ALA A 71 2.04 6.19 4.42
N ILE A 72 1.35 6.00 5.55
CA ILE A 72 1.01 4.69 6.09
C ILE A 72 -0.01 3.99 5.21
N ALA A 73 -1.10 4.68 4.85
CA ALA A 73 -2.13 4.11 4.00
C ALA A 73 -1.60 3.73 2.61
N GLY A 74 -0.75 4.59 2.03
CA GLY A 74 -0.09 4.32 0.75
C GLY A 74 0.84 3.11 0.80
N TRP A 75 1.71 3.01 1.82
CA TRP A 75 2.60 1.86 2.00
C TRP A 75 1.84 0.58 2.29
N ALA A 76 0.75 0.64 3.06
CA ALA A 76 -0.12 -0.49 3.29
C ALA A 76 -0.74 -1.02 2.00
N CYS A 77 -1.28 -0.14 1.15
CA CYS A 77 -1.79 -0.54 -0.17
C CYS A 77 -0.70 -1.22 -1.02
N LYS A 78 0.49 -0.63 -1.04
CA LYS A 78 1.62 -1.14 -1.83
C LYS A 78 2.10 -2.51 -1.35
N LEU A 79 2.23 -2.73 -0.05
CA LEU A 79 2.63 -4.02 0.51
C LEU A 79 1.54 -5.10 0.34
N LEU A 80 0.25 -4.74 0.45
CA LEU A 80 -0.84 -5.68 0.15
C LEU A 80 -0.79 -6.19 -1.29
N SER A 81 -0.34 -5.37 -2.23
CA SER A 81 -0.16 -5.78 -3.63
C SER A 81 0.98 -6.78 -3.87
N ARG A 82 1.82 -6.99 -2.85
CA ARG A 82 2.99 -7.88 -2.88
C ARG A 82 2.75 -9.20 -2.14
N THR A 83 1.54 -9.42 -1.60
CA THR A 83 1.21 -10.71 -0.99
C THR A 83 1.09 -11.77 -2.08
N GLN A 84 1.52 -13.00 -1.77
CA GLN A 84 1.37 -14.12 -2.72
C GLN A 84 -0.10 -14.40 -3.03
N HIS A 85 -0.95 -14.29 -2.01
CA HIS A 85 -2.39 -14.47 -2.12
C HIS A 85 -3.09 -13.21 -1.62
N THR A 86 -3.86 -12.56 -2.49
CA THR A 86 -4.70 -11.42 -2.08
C THR A 86 -6.05 -11.95 -1.63
N SER A 87 -6.34 -11.83 -0.33
CA SER A 87 -7.65 -12.22 0.22
C SER A 87 -8.76 -11.25 -0.21
N SER A 88 -10.01 -11.70 -0.15
CA SER A 88 -11.20 -10.85 -0.37
C SER A 88 -11.24 -9.64 0.58
N ALA A 89 -10.73 -9.80 1.80
CA ALA A 89 -10.57 -8.71 2.78
C ALA A 89 -9.55 -7.67 2.30
N SER A 90 -8.40 -8.11 1.77
CA SER A 90 -7.40 -7.21 1.18
C SER A 90 -7.95 -6.48 -0.04
N ILE A 91 -8.66 -7.15 -0.94
CA ILE A 91 -9.33 -6.53 -2.10
C ILE A 91 -10.35 -5.47 -1.63
N SER A 92 -11.12 -5.78 -0.58
CA SER A 92 -12.11 -4.85 -0.02
C SER A 92 -11.47 -3.62 0.61
N ALA A 93 -10.34 -3.79 1.33
CA ALA A 93 -9.57 -2.70 1.90
C ALA A 93 -8.99 -1.78 0.80
N LEU A 94 -8.38 -2.36 -0.24
CA LEU A 94 -7.85 -1.60 -1.38
C LEU A 94 -8.95 -0.86 -2.14
N LYS A 95 -10.11 -1.51 -2.37
CA LYS A 95 -11.29 -0.85 -2.97
C LYS A 95 -11.72 0.36 -2.14
N ASN A 96 -11.81 0.22 -0.82
CA ASN A 96 -12.19 1.31 0.06
C ASN A 96 -11.21 2.48 -0.02
N ALA A 97 -9.89 2.20 -0.02
CA ALA A 97 -8.86 3.21 -0.18
C ALA A 97 -8.95 3.94 -1.55
N LEU A 98 -9.20 3.20 -2.63
CA LEU A 98 -9.38 3.78 -3.97
C LEU A 98 -10.57 4.76 -4.04
N SER A 99 -11.70 4.37 -3.48
CA SER A 99 -12.95 5.14 -3.58
C SER A 99 -13.02 6.31 -2.61
N ASN A 100 -12.53 6.13 -1.38
CA ASN A 100 -12.92 6.99 -0.25
C ASN A 100 -11.74 7.69 0.43
N TYR A 101 -10.48 7.36 0.13
CA TYR A 101 -9.36 7.99 0.82
C TYR A 101 -9.20 9.47 0.39
N PRO A 102 -9.00 10.43 1.31
CA PRO A 102 -8.98 11.85 0.97
C PRO A 102 -7.83 12.24 0.04
N GLU A 103 -6.64 11.71 0.28
CA GLU A 103 -5.45 12.03 -0.49
C GLU A 103 -5.35 11.21 -1.78
N LEU A 104 -5.24 11.93 -2.89
CA LEU A 104 -5.19 11.34 -4.23
C LEU A 104 -4.04 10.33 -4.40
N SER A 105 -2.89 10.58 -3.77
CA SER A 105 -1.73 9.70 -3.84
C SER A 105 -2.01 8.29 -3.29
N VAL A 106 -2.84 8.18 -2.24
CA VAL A 106 -3.22 6.87 -1.68
C VAL A 106 -4.21 6.18 -2.60
N ARG A 107 -5.17 6.92 -3.18
CA ARG A 107 -6.10 6.37 -4.18
C ARG A 107 -5.36 5.81 -5.40
N GLU A 108 -4.32 6.50 -5.86
CA GLU A 108 -3.45 6.06 -6.94
C GLU A 108 -2.70 4.76 -6.59
N LEU A 109 -2.14 4.67 -5.38
CA LEU A 109 -1.46 3.47 -4.90
C LEU A 109 -2.44 2.30 -4.74
N ALA A 110 -3.68 2.55 -4.30
CA ALA A 110 -4.73 1.56 -4.23
C ALA A 110 -5.16 1.04 -5.61
N ALA A 111 -5.30 1.93 -6.60
CA ALA A 111 -5.57 1.52 -7.99
C ALA A 111 -4.47 0.63 -8.55
N MET A 112 -3.21 1.02 -8.35
CA MET A 112 -2.05 0.23 -8.77
C MET A 112 -1.99 -1.12 -8.04
N ALA A 113 -2.28 -1.13 -6.74
CA ALA A 113 -2.30 -2.35 -5.94
C ALA A 113 -3.35 -3.35 -6.43
N LEU A 114 -4.57 -2.87 -6.73
CA LEU A 114 -5.64 -3.71 -7.31
C LEU A 114 -5.27 -4.28 -8.67
N GLY A 115 -4.46 -3.58 -9.48
CA GLY A 115 -3.96 -4.11 -10.76
C GLY A 115 -3.01 -5.29 -10.59
N ASN A 116 -2.20 -5.28 -9.53
CA ASN A 116 -1.25 -6.36 -9.22
C ASN A 116 -1.89 -7.58 -8.56
N CYS A 117 -3.14 -7.48 -8.07
CA CYS A 117 -3.87 -8.61 -7.54
C CYS A 117 -4.17 -9.63 -8.65
N GLN A 118 -4.06 -10.92 -8.36
CA GLN A 118 -4.37 -11.98 -9.33
C GLN A 118 -5.86 -11.99 -9.69
N GLU A 119 -6.72 -11.79 -8.69
CA GLU A 119 -8.16 -11.71 -8.85
C GLU A 119 -8.69 -10.50 -8.08
N ILE A 120 -9.75 -9.88 -8.61
CA ILE A 120 -10.49 -8.82 -7.94
C ILE A 120 -11.99 -9.07 -8.04
N SER A 121 -12.75 -8.57 -7.06
CA SER A 121 -14.21 -8.67 -7.10
C SER A 121 -14.82 -7.76 -8.17
N SER A 122 -16.05 -8.06 -8.57
CA SER A 122 -16.84 -7.19 -9.47
C SER A 122 -16.95 -5.76 -8.96
N ASP A 123 -17.09 -5.60 -7.65
CA ASP A 123 -17.19 -4.29 -6.98
C ASP A 123 -15.87 -3.51 -7.08
N ALA A 124 -14.73 -4.19 -6.90
CA ALA A 124 -13.42 -3.57 -7.05
C ALA A 124 -13.17 -3.18 -8.51
N LEU A 125 -13.58 -4.00 -9.48
CA LEU A 125 -13.51 -3.67 -10.90
C LEU A 125 -14.40 -2.45 -11.24
N LEU A 126 -15.58 -2.35 -10.64
CA LEU A 126 -16.46 -1.20 -10.81
C LEU A 126 -15.82 0.08 -10.25
N ALA A 127 -15.21 0.02 -9.07
CA ALA A 127 -14.49 1.14 -8.48
C ALA A 127 -13.31 1.60 -9.36
N LEU A 128 -12.56 0.66 -9.96
CA LEU A 128 -11.53 0.98 -10.95
C LEU A 128 -12.12 1.68 -12.18
N LYS A 129 -13.26 1.22 -12.72
CA LYS A 129 -13.90 1.87 -13.88
C LYS A 129 -14.36 3.30 -13.57
N GLN A 130 -14.87 3.53 -12.37
CA GLN A 130 -15.20 4.88 -11.88
C GLN A 130 -13.94 5.75 -11.82
N ALA A 131 -12.87 5.25 -11.21
CA ALA A 131 -11.59 5.97 -11.12
C ALA A 131 -10.98 6.25 -12.51
N ALA A 132 -11.08 5.30 -13.45
CA ALA A 132 -10.63 5.45 -14.84
C ALA A 132 -11.39 6.54 -15.61
N SER A 133 -12.63 6.83 -15.20
CA SER A 133 -13.48 7.85 -15.82
C SER A 133 -13.33 9.24 -15.18
N ALA A 134 -12.59 9.35 -14.07
CA ALA A 134 -12.38 10.60 -13.34
C ALA A 134 -11.36 11.49 -14.07
N THR A 135 -11.83 12.28 -15.04
CA THR A 135 -10.99 13.15 -15.89
C THR A 135 -10.26 14.24 -15.12
N GLU A 136 -10.78 14.64 -13.96
CA GLU A 136 -10.17 15.59 -13.03
C GLU A 136 -8.88 15.06 -12.38
N TYR A 137 -8.64 13.74 -12.40
CA TYR A 137 -7.44 13.10 -11.85
C TYR A 137 -6.73 12.25 -12.91
N PRO A 138 -6.00 12.84 -13.87
CA PRO A 138 -5.47 12.12 -15.04
C PRO A 138 -4.54 10.95 -14.69
N ARG A 139 -3.74 11.10 -13.63
CA ARG A 139 -2.82 10.05 -13.17
C ARG A 139 -3.58 8.87 -12.56
N LEU A 140 -4.55 9.13 -11.69
CA LEU A 140 -5.44 8.11 -11.15
C LEU A 140 -6.20 7.39 -12.26
N ALA A 141 -6.78 8.13 -13.21
CA ALA A 141 -7.52 7.57 -14.33
C ALA A 141 -6.65 6.62 -15.17
N ARG A 142 -5.41 7.02 -15.46
CA ARG A 142 -4.43 6.18 -16.18
C ARG A 142 -4.07 4.92 -15.40
N LEU A 143 -3.79 5.03 -14.09
CA LEU A 143 -3.46 3.88 -13.25
C LEU A 143 -4.62 2.89 -13.14
N ALA A 144 -5.84 3.40 -12.97
CA ALA A 144 -7.04 2.57 -12.93
C ALA A 144 -7.30 1.87 -14.27
N SER A 145 -7.10 2.56 -15.39
CA SER A 145 -7.21 1.98 -16.73
C SER A 145 -6.16 0.88 -16.96
N ALA A 146 -4.93 1.10 -16.50
CA ALA A 146 -3.87 0.09 -16.56
C ALA A 146 -4.20 -1.14 -15.71
N ALA A 147 -4.71 -0.94 -14.48
CA ALA A 147 -5.16 -2.04 -13.62
C ALA A 147 -6.27 -2.86 -14.29
N ILE A 148 -7.27 -2.21 -14.89
CA ILE A 148 -8.34 -2.89 -15.64
C ILE A 148 -7.76 -3.73 -16.79
N ALA A 149 -6.81 -3.18 -17.54
CA ALA A 149 -6.18 -3.89 -18.66
C ALA A 149 -5.40 -5.13 -18.21
N GLN A 150 -4.71 -5.06 -17.06
CA GLN A 150 -4.00 -6.21 -16.47
C GLN A 150 -4.97 -7.37 -16.22
N HIS A 151 -6.13 -7.11 -15.62
CA HIS A 151 -7.16 -8.12 -15.37
C HIS A 151 -7.73 -8.76 -16.64
N TYR A 152 -7.94 -7.98 -17.70
CA TYR A 152 -8.35 -8.52 -18.99
C TYR A 152 -7.27 -9.35 -19.68
N SER A 153 -5.99 -9.05 -19.44
CA SER A 153 -4.88 -9.82 -20.01
C SER A 153 -4.67 -11.17 -19.32
N MET A 154 -5.00 -11.29 -18.03
CA MET A 154 -4.85 -12.51 -17.23
C MET A 154 -5.98 -13.53 -17.48
N SER A 155 -7.10 -13.11 -18.06
CA SER A 155 -8.25 -13.98 -18.34
C SER A 155 -8.20 -14.68 -19.72
N LYS A 156 -7.07 -14.59 -20.45
CA LYS A 156 -6.85 -15.24 -21.76
C LYS A 156 -5.84 -16.37 -21.63
#